data_AF-A0A1R1QPS0-F1
#
_entry.id   AF-A0A1R1QPS0-F1
#
_cell.length_a   1.000
_cell.length_b   1.000
_cell.length_c   1.000
_cell.angle_alpha   90.00
_cell.angle_beta   90.00
_cell.angle_gamma   90.00
#
_symmetry.space_group_name_H-M   'P 1'
#
loop_
_entity.id
_entity.type
_entity.pdbx_description
1 polymer ?
#
loop_
_entity_poly.entity_id
_entity_poly.type
_entity_poly.pdbx_seq_one_letter_code
_entity_poly.pdbx_strand_id
1 'polypeptide(L)'
;MADTYKAQLIKGKTYDVMDHVFTLGAERDVKKSVYLYLKDNEQFECKLIKEETEGEGDGSKDGGSKDDGENAKESTASATPKIYTESELRGMTKAGQEAIISDLGGDPAAFKNADERIAFILQKLGE
;
A
#
# COMPACT_ATOMS: atom_id res chain seq x y z
N MET A 1 12.68 4.11 -20.48
CA MET A 1 13.09 2.80 -19.95
C MET A 1 12.05 2.36 -18.92
N ALA A 2 11.74 1.06 -18.83
CA ALA A 2 10.78 0.55 -17.84
C ALA A 2 11.53 -0.13 -16.68
N ASP A 3 11.39 0.41 -15.47
CA ASP A 3 11.90 -0.22 -14.26
C ASP A 3 11.16 -1.54 -14.01
N THR A 4 11.90 -2.66 -13.97
CA THR A 4 11.33 -3.97 -13.65
C THR A 4 11.65 -4.31 -12.20
N TYR A 5 10.61 -4.63 -11.42
CA TYR A 5 10.76 -4.96 -10.01
C TYR A 5 10.51 -6.45 -9.80
N LYS A 6 11.42 -7.13 -9.10
CA LYS A 6 11.30 -8.56 -8.79
C LYS A 6 11.34 -8.78 -7.29
N ALA A 7 10.61 -9.78 -6.83
CA ALA A 7 10.63 -10.24 -5.45
C ALA A 7 10.68 -11.77 -5.38
N GLN A 8 11.52 -12.30 -4.49
CA GLN A 8 11.67 -13.73 -4.24
C GLN A 8 11.44 -14.05 -2.77
N LEU A 9 10.60 -15.03 -2.45
CA LEU A 9 10.45 -15.48 -1.06
C LEU A 9 11.64 -16.36 -0.66
N ILE A 10 12.45 -15.90 0.29
CA ILE A 10 13.63 -16.62 0.79
C ILE A 10 13.40 -17.26 2.17
N LYS A 11 12.33 -16.88 2.89
CA LYS A 11 12.04 -17.38 4.24
C LYS A 11 10.55 -17.66 4.43
N GLY A 12 10.20 -18.87 4.88
CA GLY A 12 8.81 -19.30 5.09
C GLY A 12 8.45 -20.48 4.17
N LYS A 13 7.16 -20.80 4.05
CA LYS A 13 6.67 -21.87 3.14
C LYS A 13 5.87 -21.31 1.98
N THR A 14 4.91 -20.44 2.29
CA THR A 14 4.01 -19.82 1.31
C THR A 14 3.53 -18.51 1.89
N TYR A 15 3.53 -17.45 1.09
CA TYR A 15 3.20 -16.11 1.53
C TYR A 15 2.36 -15.44 0.45
N ASP A 16 1.16 -15.04 0.84
CA ASP A 16 0.20 -14.39 -0.05
C ASP A 16 0.32 -12.88 0.13
N VAL A 17 0.69 -12.18 -0.93
CA VAL A 17 0.86 -10.72 -0.91
C VAL A 17 0.07 -10.10 -2.05
N MET A 18 -0.96 -9.35 -1.65
CA MET A 18 -2.01 -8.77 -2.50
C MET A 18 -2.73 -9.80 -3.37
N ASP A 19 -2.10 -10.27 -4.44
CA ASP A 19 -2.65 -11.22 -5.44
C ASP A 19 -1.56 -12.19 -5.96
N HIS A 20 -0.37 -12.13 -5.35
CA HIS A 20 0.75 -12.98 -5.71
C HIS A 20 1.03 -13.93 -4.56
N VAL A 21 0.76 -15.20 -4.82
CA VAL A 21 1.19 -16.29 -3.95
C VAL A 21 2.65 -16.59 -4.25
N PHE A 22 3.52 -16.27 -3.30
CA PHE A 22 4.93 -16.63 -3.37
C PHE A 22 5.17 -17.92 -2.59
N THR A 23 5.81 -18.87 -3.24
CA THR A 23 6.33 -20.09 -2.60
C THR A 23 7.81 -19.92 -2.31
N LEU A 24 8.35 -20.64 -1.32
CA LEU A 24 9.76 -20.56 -0.96
C LEU A 24 10.66 -20.81 -2.19
N GLY A 25 11.58 -19.88 -2.47
CA GLY A 25 12.48 -19.87 -3.61
C GLY A 25 11.86 -19.33 -4.92
N ALA A 26 10.57 -19.00 -4.94
CA ALA A 26 9.93 -18.47 -6.14
C ALA A 26 10.14 -16.96 -6.29
N GLU A 27 10.75 -16.58 -7.41
CA GLU A 27 10.89 -15.19 -7.86
C GLU A 27 9.72 -14.82 -8.78
N ARG A 28 9.15 -13.63 -8.59
CA ARG A 28 8.15 -13.07 -9.49
C ARG A 28 8.41 -11.61 -9.78
N ASP A 29 8.05 -11.22 -10.99
CA ASP A 29 7.97 -9.82 -11.40
C ASP A 29 6.74 -9.21 -10.74
N VAL A 30 6.97 -8.12 -10.03
CA VAL A 30 5.98 -7.43 -9.22
C VAL A 30 5.94 -5.96 -9.63
N LYS A 31 4.85 -5.29 -9.26
CA LYS A 31 4.75 -3.85 -9.43
C LYS A 31 5.61 -3.15 -8.38
N LYS A 32 5.99 -1.90 -8.64
CA LYS A 32 6.75 -1.04 -7.73
C LYS A 32 6.18 -1.01 -6.31
N SER A 33 4.86 -0.92 -6.15
CA SER A 33 4.20 -0.89 -4.83
C SER A 33 4.37 -2.21 -4.08
N VAL A 34 4.27 -3.34 -4.77
CA VAL A 34 4.49 -4.68 -4.17
C VAL A 34 5.97 -4.86 -3.84
N TYR A 35 6.89 -4.37 -4.68
CA TYR A 35 8.32 -4.37 -4.40
C TYR A 35 8.69 -3.55 -3.15
N LEU A 36 8.13 -2.35 -3.00
CA LEU A 36 8.37 -1.50 -1.81
C LEU A 36 7.83 -2.14 -0.53
N TYR A 37 6.71 -2.85 -0.63
CA TYR A 37 6.14 -3.59 0.48
C TYR A 37 6.96 -4.84 0.85
N LEU A 38 7.45 -5.56 -0.16
CA LEU A 38 8.22 -6.78 0.04
C LEU A 38 9.68 -6.50 0.42
N LYS A 39 10.28 -5.37 0.01
CA LYS A 39 11.68 -5.05 0.34
C LYS A 39 11.92 -4.81 1.83
N ASP A 40 10.88 -4.36 2.54
CA ASP A 40 10.92 -4.12 3.99
C ASP A 40 10.70 -5.43 4.76
N ASN A 41 10.44 -6.52 4.04
CA ASN A 41 10.07 -7.81 4.61
C ASN A 41 11.27 -8.77 4.52
N GLU A 42 11.82 -9.16 5.68
CA GLU A 42 13.01 -10.03 5.79
C GLU A 42 12.81 -11.43 5.17
N GLN A 43 11.55 -11.78 4.91
CA GLN A 43 11.19 -13.04 4.29
C GLN A 43 11.37 -13.04 2.77
N PHE A 44 11.57 -11.86 2.18
CA PHE A 44 11.63 -11.65 0.75
C PHE A 44 12.92 -10.92 0.33
N GLU A 45 13.47 -11.36 -0.78
CA GLU A 45 14.61 -10.72 -1.44
C GLU A 45 14.11 -9.96 -2.67
N CYS A 46 14.19 -8.63 -2.63
CA CYS A 46 13.63 -7.74 -3.65
C CYS A 46 14.75 -7.13 -4.50
N LYS A 47 14.71 -7.36 -5.82
CA LYS A 47 15.68 -6.83 -6.80
C LYS A 47 15.04 -5.81 -7.75
N LEU A 48 15.63 -4.63 -7.84
CA LEU A 48 15.26 -3.60 -8.82
C LEU A 48 16.15 -3.77 -10.04
N ILE A 49 15.58 -4.17 -11.18
CA ILE A 49 16.29 -4.23 -12.45
C ILE A 49 15.93 -2.97 -13.23
N LYS A 50 16.79 -1.96 -13.11
CA LYS A 50 16.83 -0.83 -14.03
C LYS A 50 17.64 -1.25 -15.24
N GLU A 51 17.07 -1.13 -16.43
CA GLU A 51 17.77 -1.41 -17.69
C GLU A 51 18.74 -0.26 -18.03
N GLU A 52 19.62 0.11 -17.11
CA GLU A 52 20.83 0.89 -17.35
C GLU A 52 21.92 0.40 -16.37
N THR A 53 22.86 -0.35 -16.92
CA THR A 53 24.26 -0.61 -16.53
C THR A 53 24.65 -0.49 -15.05
N GLU A 54 25.07 -1.64 -14.50
CA GLU A 54 26.01 -1.90 -13.38
C GLU A 54 26.49 -0.73 -12.50
N GLY A 55 26.37 -0.90 -11.18
CA GLY A 55 27.14 -0.15 -10.18
C GLY A 55 26.66 -0.35 -8.73
N GLU A 56 27.24 -1.34 -8.04
CA GLU A 56 27.28 -1.52 -6.56
C GLU A 56 27.55 -0.20 -5.79
N GLY A 57 27.17 -0.01 -4.53
CA GLY A 57 26.63 -0.93 -3.54
C GLY A 57 26.47 -0.28 -2.16
N ASP A 58 25.87 -1.07 -1.28
CA ASP A 58 26.00 -1.19 0.19
C ASP A 58 25.89 0.04 1.12
N GLY A 59 24.97 -0.07 2.09
CA GLY A 59 24.83 0.89 3.18
C GLY A 59 23.65 0.61 4.11
N SER A 60 23.69 -0.54 4.78
CA SER A 60 22.75 -1.00 5.80
C SER A 60 22.47 0.02 6.93
N LYS A 61 21.19 0.33 7.20
CA LYS A 61 20.65 0.54 8.56
C LYS A 61 19.11 0.55 8.61
N ASP A 62 18.57 -0.62 8.94
CA ASP A 62 17.53 -0.89 9.94
C ASP A 62 16.45 0.19 10.19
N GLY A 63 15.19 -0.13 9.83
CA GLY A 63 14.05 0.20 10.66
C GLY A 63 12.93 1.08 10.07
N GLY A 64 12.19 0.57 9.08
CA GLY A 64 10.72 0.59 9.16
C GLY A 64 9.89 1.59 8.31
N SER A 65 9.06 0.99 7.44
CA SER A 65 7.63 1.25 7.22
C SER A 65 7.10 2.38 6.29
N LYS A 66 6.34 1.91 5.26
CA LYS A 66 5.00 2.36 4.74
C LYS A 66 4.81 3.79 4.21
N ASP A 67 3.98 4.11 3.21
CA ASP A 67 3.11 3.43 2.22
C ASP A 67 2.53 4.59 1.34
N ASP A 68 2.21 4.34 0.07
CA ASP A 68 1.75 5.32 -0.95
C ASP A 68 0.28 5.02 -1.32
N GLY A 69 -0.51 6.05 -1.61
CA GLY A 69 -1.96 5.96 -1.78
C GLY A 69 -2.50 5.80 -3.21
N GLU A 70 -3.83 5.62 -3.24
CA GLU A 70 -4.84 5.84 -4.29
C GLU A 70 -4.95 4.94 -5.54
N ASN A 71 -6.17 4.42 -5.75
CA ASN A 71 -6.79 4.24 -7.07
C ASN A 71 -8.34 4.32 -6.96
N ALA A 72 -8.97 5.00 -7.92
CA ALA A 72 -10.40 5.23 -8.03
C ALA A 72 -11.11 4.21 -8.95
N LYS A 73 -12.29 3.72 -8.54
CA LYS A 73 -13.38 3.34 -9.47
C LYS A 73 -14.72 3.21 -8.74
N GLU A 74 -15.69 3.96 -9.21
CA GLU A 74 -17.09 3.98 -8.77
C GLU A 74 -17.90 2.92 -9.53
N SER A 75 -18.58 2.01 -8.80
CA SER A 75 -20.01 1.70 -8.98
C SER A 75 -20.43 0.51 -8.10
N THR A 76 -21.29 0.86 -7.13
CA THR A 76 -22.36 0.07 -6.49
C THR A 76 -22.11 -1.39 -6.07
N ALA A 77 -22.08 -1.51 -4.73
CA ALA A 77 -22.57 -2.62 -3.92
C ALA A 77 -21.90 -3.99 -4.09
N SER A 78 -20.80 -4.17 -3.38
CA SER A 78 -20.79 -5.24 -2.36
C SER A 78 -19.83 -4.91 -1.23
N ALA A 79 -20.41 -4.92 -0.04
CA ALA A 79 -19.81 -4.67 1.24
C ALA A 79 -18.53 -5.49 1.44
N THR A 80 -17.39 -4.83 1.30
CA THR A 80 -16.19 -5.19 2.03
C THR A 80 -15.76 -3.91 2.73
N PRO A 81 -15.69 -3.89 4.07
CA PRO A 81 -15.23 -2.71 4.79
C PRO A 81 -13.77 -2.51 4.39
N LYS A 82 -13.52 -1.55 3.48
CA LYS A 82 -12.16 -1.09 3.22
C LYS A 82 -11.69 -0.42 4.49
N ILE A 83 -10.86 -1.12 5.25
CA ILE A 83 -10.22 -0.59 6.45
C ILE A 83 -9.14 0.37 5.97
N TYR A 84 -9.46 1.66 5.93
CA TYR A 84 -8.50 2.69 5.57
C TYR A 84 -7.59 2.99 6.77
N THR A 85 -6.28 3.07 6.53
CA THR A 85 -5.30 3.46 7.56
C THR A 85 -5.07 4.97 7.58
N GLU A 86 -4.63 5.54 8.70
CA GLU A 86 -4.37 6.99 8.82
C GLU A 86 -3.40 7.49 7.72
N SER A 87 -2.35 6.72 7.42
CA SER A 87 -1.37 7.05 6.38
C SER A 87 -1.98 7.12 4.99
N GLU A 88 -2.87 6.19 4.66
CA GLU A 88 -3.59 6.21 3.38
C GLU A 88 -4.56 7.38 3.31
N LEU A 89 -5.29 7.68 4.39
CA LEU A 89 -6.22 8.80 4.43
C LEU A 89 -5.49 10.15 4.37
N ARG A 90 -4.31 10.28 5.00
CA ARG A 90 -3.45 11.47 4.90
C ARG A 90 -2.82 11.64 3.51
N GLY A 91 -2.50 10.53 2.84
CA GLY A 91 -2.04 10.52 1.45
C GLY A 91 -3.17 10.78 0.44
N MET A 92 -4.43 10.64 0.85
CA MET A 92 -5.60 10.77 -0.01
C MET A 92 -6.00 12.22 -0.27
N THR A 93 -6.49 12.49 -1.47
CA THR A 93 -7.05 13.80 -1.82
C THR A 93 -8.29 14.15 -0.98
N LYS A 94 -8.48 15.47 -0.77
CA LYS A 94 -9.67 16.04 -0.10
C LYS A 94 -10.98 15.43 -0.62
N ALA A 95 -11.12 15.31 -1.94
CA ALA A 95 -12.32 14.75 -2.57
C ALA A 95 -12.53 13.28 -2.20
N GLY A 96 -11.47 12.49 -2.13
CA GLY A 96 -11.56 11.10 -1.67
C GLY A 96 -12.00 11.02 -0.20
N GLN A 97 -11.43 11.83 0.69
CA GLN A 97 -11.80 11.81 2.11
C GLN A 97 -13.29 12.16 2.28
N GLU A 98 -13.78 13.14 1.52
CA GLU A 98 -15.20 13.53 1.53
C GLU A 98 -16.13 12.43 0.99
N ALA A 99 -15.67 11.66 0.00
CA ALA A 99 -16.40 10.51 -0.52
C ALA A 99 -16.53 9.40 0.53
N ILE A 100 -15.46 9.10 1.27
CA ILE A 100 -15.49 8.09 2.35
C ILE A 100 -16.41 8.54 3.49
N ILE A 101 -16.33 9.82 3.90
CA ILE A 101 -17.22 10.36 4.94
C ILE A 101 -18.68 10.22 4.52
N SER A 102 -19.00 10.52 3.26
CA SER A 102 -20.37 10.39 2.74
C SER A 102 -20.84 8.93 2.70
N ASP A 103 -19.95 8.00 2.33
CA ASP A 103 -20.22 6.55 2.31
C ASP A 103 -20.48 6.00 3.73
N LEU A 104 -19.75 6.52 4.74
CA LEU A 104 -19.94 6.22 6.16
C LEU A 104 -21.16 6.92 6.78
N GLY A 105 -21.94 7.67 5.99
CA GLY A 105 -23.13 8.40 6.44
C GLY A 105 -22.83 9.66 7.27
N GLY A 106 -21.60 10.18 7.20
CA GLY A 106 -21.19 11.46 7.80
C GLY A 106 -21.34 12.62 6.83
N ASP A 107 -21.32 13.85 7.36
CA ASP A 107 -21.35 15.07 6.54
C ASP A 107 -19.91 15.60 6.30
N PRO A 108 -19.41 15.58 5.06
CA PRO A 108 -18.03 16.02 4.76
C PRO A 108 -17.82 17.54 4.88
N ALA A 109 -18.90 18.33 4.81
CA ALA A 109 -18.84 19.78 4.91
C ALA A 109 -18.73 20.27 6.36
N ALA A 110 -19.11 19.44 7.33
CA ALA A 110 -18.94 19.70 8.76
C ALA A 110 -17.46 19.82 9.17
N PHE A 111 -16.55 19.21 8.41
CA PHE A 111 -15.12 19.16 8.71
C PHE A 111 -14.32 20.15 7.86
N LYS A 112 -13.61 21.07 8.52
CA LYS A 112 -12.85 22.15 7.86
C LYS A 112 -11.44 21.72 7.44
N ASN A 113 -10.87 20.74 8.15
CA ASN A 113 -9.51 20.28 7.95
C ASN A 113 -9.46 18.79 7.60
N ALA A 114 -8.39 18.36 6.94
CA ALA A 114 -8.16 16.95 6.60
C ALA A 114 -8.06 16.08 7.87
N ASP A 115 -7.41 16.55 8.94
CA ASP A 115 -7.31 15.81 10.20
C ASP A 115 -8.67 15.46 10.81
N GLU A 116 -9.62 16.40 10.82
CA GLU A 116 -10.97 16.16 11.36
C GLU A 116 -11.73 15.12 10.53
N ARG A 117 -11.51 15.12 9.21
CA ARG A 117 -12.08 14.16 8.26
C ARG A 117 -11.52 12.76 8.48
N ILE A 118 -10.20 12.67 8.63
CA ILE A 118 -9.47 11.42 8.84
C ILE A 118 -9.87 10.79 10.18
N ALA A 119 -9.93 11.58 11.25
CA ALA A 119 -10.32 11.11 12.58
C ALA A 119 -11.74 10.52 12.58
N PHE A 120 -12.68 11.16 11.89
CA PHE A 120 -14.05 10.64 11.76
C PHE A 120 -14.09 9.30 11.01
N ILE A 121 -13.36 9.19 9.89
CA ILE A 121 -13.28 7.96 9.10
C ILE A 121 -12.70 6.82 9.95
N LEU A 122 -11.59 7.06 10.65
CA LEU A 122 -10.95 6.06 11.52
C LEU A 122 -11.86 5.65 12.69
N GLN A 123 -12.57 6.60 13.30
CA GLN A 123 -13.51 6.33 14.37
C GLN A 123 -14.65 5.41 13.90
N LYS A 124 -15.20 5.67 12.70
CA LYS A 124 -16.31 4.88 12.14
C LYS A 124 -15.90 3.50 11.64
N LEU A 125 -14.64 3.32 11.25
CA LEU A 125 -14.09 2.03 10.86
C LEU A 125 -13.73 1.13 12.07
N GLY A 126 -13.58 1.71 13.26
CA GLY A 126 -13.23 1.00 14.50
C GLY A 126 -14.40 0.75 15.47
N GLU A 127 -15.62 1.11 15.07
CA GLU A 127 -16.88 0.95 15.84
C GLU A 127 -17.54 -0.40 15.53
#